data_AF-A0A093QE97-F1
#
_entry.id   AF-A0A093QE97-F1
#
_cell.length_a   1.000
_cell.length_b   1.000
_cell.length_c   1.000
_cell.angle_alpha   90.00
_cell.angle_beta   90.00
_cell.angle_gamma   90.00
#
_symmetry.space_group_name_H-M   'P 1'
#
loop_
_entity.id
_entity.type
_entity.pdbx_description
1 polymer ?
#
loop_
_entity_poly.entity_id
_entity_poly.type
_entity_poly.pdbx_seq_one_letter_code
_entity_poly.pdbx_strand_id
1 'polypeptide(L)'
;RNAELLSKAMAMHKHSEDMNDPSRLSAVLQRYKMFRLREWEKIRISTSHRWTYEQGTVGFALQRLFDACEEDLQQRTADIFKVLGIPPSNDTMTNSKQGIMREIRNLFGQSCYQNHSEIYSEIVKKAGIHAETVIQSQFLLQCCRTYCLLLLQDPPVKAEWNAEGRLTEDLEHVDKK
;
A
#
# COMPACT_ATOMS: atom_id res chain seq x y z
N ARG A 1 11.17 40.42 -4.82
CA ARG A 1 10.41 40.17 -6.08
C ARG A 1 10.88 38.91 -6.81
N ASN A 2 12.12 38.82 -7.32
CA ASN A 2 12.58 37.60 -8.04
C ASN A 2 12.77 36.37 -7.13
N ALA A 3 13.33 36.55 -5.93
CA ALA A 3 13.50 35.44 -4.96
C ALA A 3 12.17 34.86 -4.46
N GLU A 4 11.13 35.69 -4.40
CA GLU A 4 9.79 35.32 -3.96
C GLU A 4 9.02 34.56 -5.05
N LEU A 5 9.19 34.97 -6.30
CA LEU A 5 8.70 34.23 -7.48
C LEU A 5 9.41 32.88 -7.64
N LEU A 6 10.73 32.81 -7.39
CA LEU A 6 11.50 31.57 -7.36
C LEU A 6 11.05 30.66 -6.22
N SER A 7 10.88 31.19 -5.01
CA SER A 7 10.35 30.42 -3.86
C SER A 7 8.96 29.86 -4.16
N LYS A 8 8.08 30.65 -4.79
CA LYS A 8 6.74 30.22 -5.17
C LYS A 8 6.74 29.19 -6.30
N ALA A 9 7.60 29.34 -7.30
CA ALA A 9 7.79 28.36 -8.38
C ALA A 9 8.40 27.05 -7.85
N MET A 10 9.40 27.12 -6.98
CA MET A 10 9.99 25.96 -6.32
C MET A 10 9.01 25.27 -5.35
N ALA A 11 8.12 26.03 -4.71
CA ALA A 11 7.03 25.49 -3.89
C ALA A 11 5.97 24.77 -4.74
N MET A 12 5.67 25.25 -5.95
CA MET A 12 4.80 24.52 -6.90
C MET A 12 5.47 23.24 -7.42
N HIS A 13 6.80 23.23 -7.56
CA HIS A 13 7.57 22.03 -7.94
C HIS A 13 7.87 21.08 -6.77
N LYS A 14 7.65 21.46 -5.50
CA LYS A 14 7.82 20.55 -4.34
C LYS A 14 6.88 19.34 -4.38
N HIS A 15 5.85 19.37 -5.21
CA HIS A 15 4.90 18.28 -5.43
C HIS A 15 5.00 17.68 -6.85
N SER A 16 6.06 18.02 -7.59
CA SER A 16 6.33 17.39 -8.89
C SER A 16 6.86 15.99 -8.67
N GLU A 17 6.06 14.99 -9.01
CA GLU A 17 6.49 13.60 -9.03
C GLU A 17 7.46 13.34 -10.18
N ASP A 18 8.34 12.35 -10.01
CA ASP A 18 9.12 11.81 -11.12
C ASP A 18 8.21 10.99 -12.03
N MET A 19 7.95 11.50 -13.25
CA MET A 19 7.09 10.84 -14.23
C MET A 19 7.67 9.53 -14.79
N ASN A 20 8.96 9.25 -14.53
CA ASN A 20 9.57 7.96 -14.85
C ASN A 20 9.45 6.96 -13.71
N ASP A 21 9.11 7.41 -12.50
CA ASP A 21 8.92 6.54 -11.35
C ASP A 21 7.52 5.86 -11.41
N PRO A 22 7.46 4.53 -11.58
CA PRO A 22 6.21 3.78 -11.57
C PRO A 22 5.59 3.63 -10.17
N SER A 23 6.34 3.95 -9.11
CA SER A 23 5.90 3.93 -7.71
C SER A 23 5.40 5.28 -7.20
N ARG A 24 5.40 6.31 -8.05
CA ARG A 24 4.81 7.63 -7.74
C ARG A 24 3.34 7.51 -7.33
N LEU A 25 2.91 8.36 -6.40
CA LEU A 25 1.56 8.38 -5.83
C LEU A 25 0.47 8.42 -6.90
N SER A 26 0.58 9.30 -7.91
CA SER A 26 -0.45 9.40 -8.96
C SER A 26 -0.63 8.09 -9.74
N ALA A 27 0.47 7.41 -10.08
CA ALA A 27 0.44 6.14 -10.80
C ALA A 27 -0.13 5.01 -9.94
N VAL A 28 0.25 4.96 -8.66
CA VAL A 28 -0.25 3.96 -7.71
C VAL A 28 -1.74 4.16 -7.43
N LEU A 29 -2.20 5.40 -7.21
CA LEU A 29 -3.62 5.74 -7.04
C LEU A 29 -4.44 5.40 -8.28
N GLN A 30 -3.93 5.71 -9.47
CA GLN A 30 -4.60 5.35 -10.72
C GLN A 30 -4.70 3.82 -10.86
N ARG A 31 -3.63 3.08 -10.55
CA ARG A 31 -3.64 1.62 -10.55
C ARG A 31 -4.68 1.09 -9.56
N TYR A 32 -4.69 1.59 -8.33
CA TYR A 32 -5.66 1.20 -7.30
C TYR A 32 -7.11 1.46 -7.74
N LYS A 33 -7.40 2.66 -8.25
CA LYS A 33 -8.72 3.02 -8.79
C LYS A 33 -9.14 2.07 -9.91
N MET A 34 -8.22 1.74 -10.82
CA MET A 34 -8.51 0.81 -11.91
C MET A 34 -8.77 -0.62 -11.42
N PHE A 35 -7.98 -1.11 -10.46
CA PHE A 35 -8.18 -2.41 -9.84
C PHE A 35 -9.53 -2.50 -9.13
N ARG A 36 -9.89 -1.47 -8.36
CA ARG A 36 -11.17 -1.39 -7.65
C ARG A 36 -12.37 -1.37 -8.62
N LEU A 37 -12.31 -0.57 -9.68
CA LEU A 37 -13.46 -0.41 -10.58
C LEU A 37 -13.65 -1.60 -11.54
N ARG A 38 -12.57 -2.26 -11.96
CA ARG A 38 -12.65 -3.32 -12.97
C ARG A 38 -12.40 -4.71 -12.40
N GLU A 39 -11.29 -4.90 -11.72
CA GLU A 39 -10.86 -6.25 -11.34
C GLU A 39 -11.63 -6.78 -10.14
N TRP A 40 -11.93 -5.93 -9.15
CA TRP A 40 -12.79 -6.31 -8.02
C TRP A 40 -14.18 -6.71 -8.48
N GLU A 41 -14.77 -5.95 -9.40
CA GLU A 41 -16.09 -6.22 -9.92
C GLU A 41 -16.13 -7.50 -10.77
N LYS A 42 -15.09 -7.75 -11.57
CA LYS A 42 -14.92 -9.02 -12.29
C LYS A 42 -14.87 -10.22 -11.35
N ILE A 43 -14.10 -10.12 -10.25
CA ILE A 43 -14.06 -11.19 -9.25
C ILE A 43 -15.45 -11.36 -8.64
N ARG A 44 -16.08 -10.28 -8.18
CA ARG A 44 -17.42 -10.30 -7.56
C ARG A 44 -18.48 -10.98 -8.44
N ILE A 45 -18.48 -10.71 -9.76
CA ILE A 45 -19.43 -11.30 -10.71
C ILE A 45 -19.06 -12.75 -11.07
N SER A 46 -17.77 -13.05 -11.24
CA SER A 46 -17.31 -14.39 -11.64
C SER A 46 -17.36 -15.41 -10.51
N THR A 47 -17.19 -14.98 -9.27
CA THR A 47 -17.30 -15.82 -8.07
C THR A 47 -18.71 -15.77 -7.52
N SER A 48 -19.68 -16.33 -8.25
CA SER A 48 -21.07 -16.27 -7.83
C SER A 48 -21.33 -17.00 -6.50
N HIS A 49 -20.48 -17.96 -6.07
CA HIS A 49 -20.81 -18.85 -4.93
C HIS A 49 -19.61 -19.33 -4.06
N ARG A 50 -18.38 -18.81 -4.19
CA ARG A 50 -17.19 -19.49 -3.60
C ARG A 50 -16.28 -18.73 -2.63
N TRP A 51 -16.44 -17.42 -2.45
CA TRP A 51 -15.94 -16.81 -1.21
C TRP A 51 -17.09 -16.88 -0.21
N THR A 52 -17.38 -18.11 0.21
CA THR A 52 -18.52 -18.44 1.08
C THR A 52 -18.31 -17.93 2.50
N TYR A 53 -19.42 -17.80 3.21
CA TYR A 53 -19.63 -17.24 4.55
C TYR A 53 -18.54 -17.49 5.61
N GLU A 54 -17.76 -18.58 5.51
CA GLU A 54 -16.61 -18.84 6.38
C GLU A 54 -15.43 -17.86 6.21
N GLN A 55 -15.31 -17.20 5.05
CA GLN A 55 -14.24 -16.24 4.73
C GLN A 55 -14.70 -14.77 4.74
N GLY A 56 -16.00 -14.51 5.00
CA GLY A 56 -16.62 -13.19 4.87
C GLY A 56 -16.86 -12.77 3.42
N THR A 57 -17.54 -11.65 3.20
CA THR A 57 -17.70 -11.04 1.86
C THR A 57 -16.32 -10.75 1.22
N VAL A 58 -16.27 -10.53 -0.09
CA VAL A 58 -15.05 -10.09 -0.81
C VAL A 58 -14.35 -8.91 -0.11
N GLY A 59 -15.14 -8.02 0.48
CA GLY A 59 -14.65 -6.91 1.31
C GLY A 59 -13.84 -7.36 2.53
N PHE A 60 -14.36 -8.29 3.34
CA PHE A 60 -13.65 -8.82 4.50
C PHE A 60 -12.36 -9.55 4.15
N ALA A 61 -12.34 -10.32 3.06
CA ALA A 61 -11.13 -10.97 2.59
C ALA A 61 -10.07 -9.94 2.17
N LEU A 62 -10.47 -8.88 1.47
CA LEU A 62 -9.55 -7.81 1.09
C LEU A 62 -9.08 -6.98 2.28
N GLN A 63 -9.95 -6.75 3.27
CA GLN A 63 -9.58 -6.12 4.54
C GLN A 63 -8.49 -6.93 5.24
N ARG A 64 -8.67 -8.24 5.42
CA ARG A 64 -7.64 -9.12 5.99
C ARG A 64 -6.32 -9.09 5.22
N LEU A 65 -6.40 -9.04 3.88
CA LEU A 65 -5.21 -8.91 3.06
C LEU A 65 -4.48 -7.59 3.34
N PHE A 66 -5.22 -6.50 3.48
CA PHE A 66 -4.66 -5.17 3.70
C PHE A 66 -4.08 -5.06 5.11
N ASP A 67 -4.75 -5.59 6.12
CA ASP A 67 -4.22 -5.71 7.49
C ASP A 67 -2.89 -6.48 7.48
N ALA A 68 -2.83 -7.63 6.78
CA ALA A 68 -1.60 -8.41 6.66
C ALA A 68 -0.46 -7.64 5.93
N CYS A 69 -0.78 -6.77 4.98
CA CYS A 69 0.22 -5.91 4.33
C CYS A 69 0.77 -4.86 5.30
N GLU A 70 -0.09 -4.27 6.13
CA GLU A 70 0.31 -3.28 7.14
C GLU A 70 1.20 -3.92 8.20
N GLU A 71 0.80 -5.07 8.73
CA GLU A 71 1.57 -5.84 9.70
C GLU A 71 2.93 -6.27 9.13
N ASP A 72 2.98 -6.77 7.90
CA ASP A 72 4.24 -7.21 7.29
C ASP A 72 5.20 -6.04 7.07
N LEU A 73 4.69 -4.89 6.59
CA LEU A 73 5.52 -3.70 6.40
C LEU A 73 6.02 -3.13 7.74
N GLN A 74 5.15 -3.10 8.76
CA GLN A 74 5.53 -2.66 10.10
C GLN A 74 6.59 -3.57 10.71
N GLN A 75 6.40 -4.90 10.60
CA GLN A 75 7.34 -5.88 11.12
C GLN A 75 8.72 -5.76 10.44
N ARG A 76 8.75 -5.70 9.11
CA ARG A 76 10.04 -5.57 8.39
C ARG A 76 10.74 -4.25 8.70
N THR A 77 9.99 -3.17 8.83
CA THR A 77 10.54 -1.86 9.24
C THR A 77 11.17 -1.96 10.63
N ALA A 78 10.47 -2.59 11.58
CA ALA A 78 10.97 -2.82 12.94
C ALA A 78 12.23 -3.71 12.95
N ASP A 79 12.26 -4.76 12.12
CA ASP A 79 13.42 -5.64 11.99
C ASP A 79 14.64 -4.90 11.44
N ILE A 80 14.45 -4.02 10.45
CA ILE A 80 15.52 -3.16 9.91
C ILE A 80 16.03 -2.23 11.01
N PHE A 81 15.15 -1.56 11.74
CA PHE A 81 15.56 -0.69 12.86
C PHE A 81 16.33 -1.46 13.93
N LYS A 82 15.90 -2.67 14.28
CA LYS A 82 16.58 -3.53 15.23
C LYS A 82 18.00 -3.88 14.75
N VAL A 83 18.17 -4.26 13.48
CA VAL A 83 19.48 -4.56 12.88
C VAL A 83 20.39 -3.32 12.89
N LEU A 84 19.82 -2.13 12.65
CA LEU A 84 20.55 -0.86 12.66
C LEU A 84 20.78 -0.30 14.09
N GLY A 85 20.32 -0.98 15.13
CA GLY A 85 20.43 -0.52 16.53
C GLY A 85 19.59 0.72 16.85
N ILE A 86 18.56 0.99 16.05
CA ILE A 86 17.67 2.15 16.22
C ILE A 86 16.54 1.74 17.18
N PRO A 87 16.39 2.42 18.32
CA PRO A 87 15.34 2.06 19.28
C PRO A 87 13.95 2.32 18.67
N PRO A 88 12.97 1.41 18.92
CA PRO A 88 11.57 1.61 18.56
C PRO A 88 10.96 2.65 19.50
N SER A 89 11.33 3.91 19.33
CA SER A 89 10.86 5.01 20.18
C SER A 89 9.62 5.65 19.57
N ASN A 90 8.60 5.83 20.40
CA ASN A 90 7.37 6.60 20.18
C ASN A 90 7.62 8.13 20.12
N ASP A 91 8.85 8.56 20.40
CA ASP A 91 9.20 9.98 20.42
C ASP A 91 9.65 10.44 19.03
N THR A 92 9.00 11.54 18.62
CA THR A 92 9.36 12.49 17.56
C THR A 92 10.30 11.95 16.47
N MET A 93 9.75 11.77 15.27
CA MET A 93 10.49 11.40 14.06
C MET A 93 11.70 12.33 13.88
N THR A 94 12.90 11.86 14.24
CA THR A 94 14.14 12.63 14.05
C THR A 94 14.50 12.66 12.56
N ASN A 95 15.24 13.68 12.12
CA ASN A 95 15.69 13.79 10.72
C ASN A 95 16.43 12.51 10.24
N SER A 96 17.16 11.83 11.13
CA SER A 96 17.82 10.57 10.83
C SER A 96 16.85 9.40 10.61
N LYS A 97 15.82 9.25 11.47
CA LYS A 97 14.75 8.25 11.28
C LYS A 97 13.97 8.51 9.99
N GLN A 98 13.71 9.78 9.65
CA GLN A 98 13.01 10.14 8.41
C GLN A 98 13.84 9.79 7.17
N GLY A 99 15.15 10.02 7.18
CA GLY A 99 16.07 9.61 6.12
C GLY A 99 16.07 8.09 5.91
N ILE A 100 16.15 7.33 7.01
CA ILE A 100 16.14 5.86 6.96
C ILE A 100 14.78 5.32 6.50
N MET A 101 13.67 5.91 6.96
CA MET A 101 12.35 5.54 6.45
C MET A 101 12.21 5.79 4.94
N ARG A 102 12.83 6.85 4.41
CA ARG A 102 12.88 7.08 2.96
C ARG A 102 13.68 5.99 2.24
N GLU A 103 14.80 5.56 2.80
CA GLU A 103 15.61 4.46 2.23
C GLU A 103 14.87 3.12 2.28
N ILE A 104 14.22 2.82 3.41
CA ILE A 104 13.35 1.65 3.59
C ILE A 104 12.24 1.66 2.54
N ARG A 105 11.57 2.82 2.34
CA ARG A 105 10.53 2.97 1.31
C ARG A 105 11.07 2.73 -0.09
N ASN A 106 12.24 3.27 -0.41
CA ASN A 106 12.86 3.06 -1.72
C ASN A 106 13.23 1.59 -1.96
N LEU A 107 13.80 0.92 -0.96
CA LEU A 107 14.14 -0.50 -1.02
C LEU A 107 12.90 -1.37 -1.23
N PHE A 108 11.84 -1.14 -0.45
CA PHE A 108 10.58 -1.84 -0.63
C PHE A 108 9.92 -1.49 -1.96
N GLY A 109 9.94 -0.23 -2.39
CA GLY A 109 9.40 0.22 -3.67
C GLY A 109 10.06 -0.49 -4.86
N GLN A 110 11.39 -0.60 -4.84
CA GLN A 110 12.15 -1.36 -5.84
C GLN A 110 11.78 -2.85 -5.83
N SER A 111 11.71 -3.45 -4.63
CA SER A 111 11.27 -4.85 -4.48
C SER A 111 9.84 -5.05 -4.99
N CYS A 112 8.97 -4.06 -4.78
CA CYS A 112 7.60 -4.09 -5.25
C CYS A 112 7.49 -3.93 -6.78
N TYR A 113 8.47 -3.29 -7.41
CA TYR A 113 8.54 -3.11 -8.84
C TYR A 113 9.09 -4.34 -9.57
N GLN A 114 10.14 -4.96 -9.03
CA GLN A 114 10.86 -6.09 -9.63
C GLN A 114 10.09 -7.43 -9.64
N ASN A 115 8.77 -7.42 -9.36
CA ASN A 115 7.92 -8.62 -9.33
C ASN A 115 8.46 -9.72 -8.41
N HIS A 116 8.94 -9.37 -7.22
CA HIS A 116 9.25 -10.35 -6.16
C HIS A 116 7.96 -10.99 -5.63
N SER A 117 7.40 -11.89 -6.43
CA SER A 117 6.12 -12.57 -6.18
C SER A 117 6.12 -13.34 -4.87
N GLU A 118 7.31 -13.74 -4.39
CA GLU A 118 7.52 -14.45 -3.14
C GLU A 118 7.04 -13.63 -1.93
N ILE A 119 7.42 -12.34 -1.84
CA ILE A 119 7.01 -11.47 -0.73
C ILE A 119 5.50 -11.38 -0.65
N TYR A 120 4.84 -11.12 -1.78
CA TYR A 120 3.39 -11.00 -1.83
C TYR A 120 2.69 -12.33 -1.60
N SER A 121 3.29 -13.44 -2.06
CA SER A 121 2.74 -14.77 -1.80
C SER A 121 2.76 -15.11 -0.31
N GLU A 122 3.81 -14.72 0.41
CA GLU A 122 3.90 -14.90 1.87
C GLU A 122 2.87 -14.04 2.61
N ILE A 123 2.69 -12.78 2.19
CA ILE A 123 1.64 -11.91 2.78
C ILE A 123 0.25 -12.50 2.55
N VAL A 124 -0.05 -12.95 1.32
CA VAL A 124 -1.36 -13.58 1.00
C VAL A 124 -1.58 -14.85 1.84
N LYS A 125 -0.54 -15.67 2.05
CA LYS A 125 -0.62 -16.85 2.93
C LYS A 125 -0.88 -16.45 4.38
N LYS A 126 -0.19 -15.44 4.91
CA LYS A 126 -0.39 -14.91 6.27
C LYS A 126 -1.80 -14.36 6.47
N ALA A 127 -2.39 -13.75 5.44
CA ALA A 127 -3.77 -13.28 5.48
C ALA A 127 -4.81 -14.43 5.60
N GLY A 128 -4.39 -15.69 5.42
CA GLY A 128 -5.25 -16.86 5.53
C GLY A 128 -6.31 -16.96 4.42
N ILE A 129 -6.06 -16.31 3.28
CA ILE A 129 -7.01 -16.28 2.16
C ILE A 129 -6.65 -17.41 1.20
N HIS A 130 -7.58 -18.35 1.02
CA HIS A 130 -7.42 -19.44 0.06
C HIS A 130 -7.94 -19.03 -1.32
N ALA A 131 -7.03 -18.94 -2.29
CA ALA A 131 -7.41 -18.81 -3.69
C ALA A 131 -7.64 -20.19 -4.31
N GLU A 132 -8.84 -20.43 -4.84
CA GLU A 132 -9.19 -21.68 -5.51
C GLU A 132 -8.78 -21.71 -6.98
N THR A 133 -8.55 -20.54 -7.57
CA THR A 133 -8.24 -20.39 -8.99
C THR A 133 -6.99 -19.55 -9.21
N VAL A 134 -6.38 -19.74 -10.38
CA VAL A 134 -5.25 -18.91 -10.84
C VAL A 134 -5.66 -17.44 -10.92
N ILE A 135 -6.90 -17.16 -11.36
CA ILE A 135 -7.44 -15.81 -11.48
C ILE A 135 -7.53 -15.14 -10.10
N GLN A 136 -8.08 -15.82 -9.09
CA GLN A 136 -8.13 -15.32 -7.71
C GLN A 136 -6.73 -15.13 -7.12
N SER A 137 -5.80 -16.05 -7.39
CA SER A 137 -4.42 -15.97 -6.90
C SER A 137 -3.72 -14.73 -7.47
N GLN A 138 -3.82 -14.53 -8.79
CA GLN A 138 -3.28 -13.34 -9.46
C GLN A 138 -3.91 -12.05 -8.93
N PHE A 139 -5.23 -12.07 -8.72
CA PHE A 139 -5.95 -10.94 -8.16
C PHE A 139 -5.45 -10.54 -6.77
N LEU A 140 -5.32 -11.49 -5.84
CA LEU A 140 -4.83 -11.23 -4.49
C LEU A 140 -3.39 -10.70 -4.49
N LEU A 141 -2.52 -11.27 -5.33
CA LEU A 141 -1.15 -10.79 -5.48
C LEU A 141 -1.09 -9.35 -5.99
N GLN A 142 -1.93 -8.98 -6.96
CA GLN A 142 -1.98 -7.60 -7.46
C GLN A 142 -2.58 -6.63 -6.43
N CYS A 143 -3.57 -7.06 -5.66
CA CYS A 143 -4.15 -6.29 -4.57
C CYS A 143 -3.11 -6.02 -3.49
N CYS A 144 -2.41 -7.06 -3.03
CA CYS A 144 -1.31 -6.99 -2.07
C CYS A 144 -0.22 -6.02 -2.57
N ARG A 145 0.26 -6.21 -3.80
CA ARG A 145 1.25 -5.34 -4.42
C ARG A 145 0.83 -3.87 -4.45
N THR A 146 -0.38 -3.61 -4.92
CA THR A 146 -0.89 -2.24 -5.06
C THR A 146 -1.05 -1.58 -3.70
N TYR A 147 -1.52 -2.33 -2.70
CA TYR A 147 -1.69 -1.82 -1.35
C TYR A 147 -0.36 -1.56 -0.64
N CYS A 148 0.63 -2.46 -0.76
CA CYS A 148 1.99 -2.20 -0.28
C CYS A 148 2.56 -0.90 -0.87
N LEU A 149 2.37 -0.65 -2.17
CA LEU A 149 2.82 0.60 -2.80
C LEU A 149 2.12 1.85 -2.25
N LEU A 150 0.85 1.75 -1.81
CA LEU A 150 0.13 2.84 -1.14
C LEU A 150 0.69 3.10 0.27
N LEU A 151 1.02 2.05 1.01
CA LEU A 151 1.61 2.16 2.35
C LEU A 151 3.03 2.76 2.34
N LEU A 152 3.75 2.63 1.23
CA LEU A 152 5.10 3.18 1.06
C LEU A 152 5.12 4.68 0.72
N GLN A 153 3.96 5.29 0.47
CA GLN A 153 3.86 6.73 0.18
C GLN A 153 4.19 7.59 1.41
N ASP A 154 4.40 8.88 1.19
CA ASP A 154 4.64 9.86 2.25
C ASP A 154 3.66 11.05 2.14
N PRO A 155 2.62 11.12 2.99
CA PRO A 155 2.27 10.15 4.03
C PRO A 155 1.74 8.82 3.45
N PRO A 156 1.78 7.71 4.22
CA PRO A 156 1.17 6.44 3.82
C PRO A 156 -0.31 6.61 3.51
N VAL A 157 -0.77 5.99 2.42
CA VAL A 157 -2.19 5.96 2.05
C VAL A 157 -2.78 4.62 2.50
N LYS A 158 -3.79 4.68 3.36
CA LYS A 158 -4.49 3.49 3.87
C LYS A 158 -5.87 3.38 3.26
N ALA A 159 -6.39 2.16 3.19
CA ALA A 159 -7.76 1.92 2.80
C ALA A 159 -8.69 2.08 3.99
N GLU A 160 -9.82 2.75 3.78
CA GLU A 160 -10.87 2.85 4.78
C GLU A 160 -12.01 1.90 4.44
N TRP A 161 -12.49 1.20 5.47
CA TRP A 161 -13.53 0.19 5.36
C TRP A 161 -14.73 0.61 6.19
N ASN A 162 -15.93 0.55 5.62
CA ASN A 162 -17.16 0.77 6.35
C ASN A 162 -17.60 -0.49 7.14
N ALA A 163 -18.62 -0.36 7.99
CA ALA A 163 -19.09 -1.45 8.86
C ALA A 163 -19.58 -2.70 8.09
N GLU A 164 -19.93 -2.56 6.82
CA GLU A 164 -20.32 -3.67 5.94
C GLU A 164 -19.13 -4.25 5.14
N GLY A 165 -17.90 -3.84 5.43
CA GLY A 165 -16.70 -4.26 4.72
C GLY A 165 -16.59 -3.67 3.30
N ARG A 166 -17.35 -2.62 2.98
CA ARG A 166 -17.22 -1.87 1.73
C ARG A 166 -16.19 -0.76 1.89
N LEU A 167 -15.39 -0.55 0.87
CA LEU A 167 -14.44 0.57 0.85
C LEU A 167 -15.22 1.89 0.80
N THR A 168 -14.97 2.81 1.73
CA THR A 168 -15.43 4.21 1.59
C THR A 168 -14.80 4.78 0.32
N GLU A 169 -15.52 5.64 -0.41
CA GLU A 169 -15.02 6.15 -1.70
C GLU A 169 -13.78 7.04 -1.56
N ASP A 170 -13.52 7.53 -0.34
CA ASP A 170 -12.44 8.43 0.00
C ASP A 170 -11.23 7.67 0.55
N LEU A 171 -10.11 7.75 -0.16
CA LEU A 171 -8.79 7.46 0.40
C LEU A 171 -8.32 8.75 1.08
N GLU A 172 -8.58 8.92 2.38
CA GLU A 172 -7.98 10.05 3.09
C GLU A 172 -6.45 9.87 3.13
N HIS A 173 -5.73 10.92 2.74
CA HIS A 173 -4.30 11.01 3.04
C HIS A 173 -4.16 11.02 4.56
N VAL A 174 -3.30 10.18 5.12
CA VAL A 174 -3.01 10.21 6.57
C VAL A 174 -2.13 11.42 6.86
N ASP A 175 -2.70 12.61 6.71
CA ASP A 175 -2.12 13.87 7.11
C ASP A 175 -2.43 14.03 8.60
N LYS A 176 -1.61 13.41 9.45
CA LYS A 176 -1.63 13.67 10.89
C LYS A 176 -1.07 15.08 11.10
N LYS A 177 -1.98 16.02 11.40
CA LYS A 177 -1.66 17.29 12.07
C LYS A 177 -0.83 17.08 13.33
#